data_AF-A0AAN8S3E6-F1
#
_entry.id   AF-A0AAN8S3E6-F1
#
_cell.length_a   1.000
_cell.length_b   1.000
_cell.length_c   1.000
_cell.angle_alpha   90.00
_cell.angle_beta   90.00
_cell.angle_gamma   90.00
#
_symmetry.space_group_name_H-M   'P 1'
#
loop_
_entity.id
_entity.type
_entity.pdbx_description
1 polymer ?
#
loop_
_entity_poly.entity_id
_entity_poly.type
_entity_poly.pdbx_seq_one_letter_code
_entity_poly.pdbx_strand_id
1 'polypeptide(L)'
;MATHSGKLTALSHVTQTLTFVEYATRKVWDTEVIRTDRAITYPQNWLKGSQKPTVTISYGDKSLKELSEDCHVNYQSGTLNLAVVKAFLIKFAEQHITQNLAQSWSPNNRVVGRAGDIISPVSLLDVQFSGGGGDLATTHDIIDLESLVGGILLIYRCIRVPAGGFENDFLSTLTTRARTVFPKSVYINLMIARNNYPSWDQDLHFRSIVAAIDMFLVKFPTHPMSRIRMGSIPSREPLSGLAAVAIAAGPTNYAKAAGSPKVSQDVVKGKARARKNHPGSTEESLPGALSPDANPHLATREAGRKNPPQPPGARGEPRGGGGLLTKQRRER
;
A
#
# COMPACT_ATOMS: atom_id res chain seq x y z
N MET A 1 32.23 26.30 -16.40
CA MET A 1 30.82 26.72 -16.51
C MET A 1 30.05 25.55 -17.09
N ALA A 2 29.22 24.89 -16.28
CA ALA A 2 28.43 23.73 -16.71
C ALA A 2 27.03 24.17 -17.11
N THR A 3 26.65 23.93 -18.36
CA THR A 3 25.31 24.15 -18.90
C THR A 3 24.52 22.85 -18.84
N HIS A 4 23.57 22.76 -17.90
CA HIS A 4 22.56 21.70 -17.88
C HIS A 4 21.36 22.13 -18.73
N SER A 5 21.19 21.48 -19.88
CA SER A 5 19.98 21.58 -20.71
C SER A 5 18.98 20.51 -20.26
N GLY A 6 18.00 20.91 -19.46
CA GLY A 6 16.84 20.08 -19.13
C GLY A 6 15.76 20.24 -20.21
N LYS A 7 15.49 19.18 -20.97
CA LYS A 7 14.33 19.10 -21.87
C LYS A 7 13.05 19.09 -21.02
N LEU A 8 12.44 20.25 -20.85
CA LEU A 8 11.03 20.37 -20.48
C LEU A 8 10.20 19.71 -21.58
N THR A 9 9.54 18.60 -21.25
CA THR A 9 8.56 17.98 -22.14
C THR A 9 7.37 18.93 -22.20
N ALA A 10 7.29 19.71 -23.29
CA ALA A 10 6.23 20.67 -23.49
C ALA A 10 4.86 19.97 -23.39
N LEU A 11 4.01 20.47 -22.48
CA LEU A 11 2.59 20.14 -22.50
C LEU A 11 2.05 20.65 -23.85
N SER A 12 1.70 19.74 -24.75
CA SER A 12 1.02 20.11 -25.99
C SER A 12 -0.40 20.54 -25.63
N HIS A 13 -0.59 21.85 -25.44
CA HIS A 13 -1.93 22.42 -25.32
C HIS A 13 -2.59 22.33 -26.70
N VAL A 14 -3.73 21.65 -26.77
CA VAL A 14 -4.57 21.68 -27.96
C VAL A 14 -5.61 22.77 -27.73
N THR A 15 -5.43 23.91 -28.38
CA THR A 15 -6.43 24.99 -28.37
C THR A 15 -7.50 24.66 -29.41
N GLN A 16 -8.76 24.55 -28.97
CA GLN A 16 -9.90 24.42 -29.86
C GLN A 16 -10.74 25.68 -29.76
N THR A 17 -10.84 26.44 -30.85
CA THR A 17 -11.73 27.60 -30.94
C THR A 17 -13.14 27.13 -31.27
N LEU A 18 -14.10 27.48 -30.42
CA LEU A 18 -15.53 27.26 -30.67
C LEU A 18 -16.18 28.60 -30.97
N THR A 19 -16.79 28.70 -32.14
CA THR A 19 -17.53 29.88 -32.58
C THR A 19 -19.01 29.69 -32.30
N PHE A 20 -19.59 30.58 -31.50
CA PHE A 20 -21.01 30.62 -31.20
C PHE A 20 -21.64 31.83 -31.89
N VAL A 21 -22.80 31.63 -32.52
CA VAL A 21 -23.58 32.72 -33.11
C VAL A 21 -24.84 32.90 -32.27
N GLU A 22 -24.97 34.06 -31.64
CA GLU A 22 -26.15 34.42 -30.88
C GLU A 22 -27.29 34.79 -31.85
N TYR A 23 -28.35 33.97 -31.89
CA TYR A 23 -29.37 34.05 -32.94
C TYR A 23 -30.15 35.38 -32.94
N ALA A 24 -30.41 35.96 -31.75
CA ALA A 24 -31.20 37.18 -31.61
C ALA A 24 -30.43 38.45 -32.04
N THR A 25 -29.13 38.50 -31.76
CA THR A 25 -28.28 39.69 -32.00
C THR A 25 -27.38 39.52 -33.22
N ARG A 26 -27.30 38.30 -33.77
CA ARG A 26 -26.30 37.85 -34.76
C ARG A 26 -24.86 38.09 -34.32
N LYS A 27 -24.61 38.27 -33.02
CA LYS A 27 -23.27 38.48 -32.48
C LYS A 27 -22.50 37.16 -32.49
N VAL A 28 -21.28 37.21 -32.98
CA VAL A 28 -20.37 36.06 -33.00
C VAL A 28 -19.49 36.13 -31.76
N TRP A 29 -19.39 35.01 -31.05
CA TRP A 29 -18.56 34.83 -29.87
C TRP A 29 -17.56 33.71 -30.12
N ASP A 30 -16.28 34.04 -30.15
CA ASP A 30 -15.23 33.03 -30.19
C ASP A 30 -14.80 32.71 -28.76
N THR A 31 -14.91 31.44 -28.39
CA THR A 31 -14.43 30.93 -27.10
C THR A 31 -13.28 29.97 -27.35
N GLU A 32 -12.11 30.30 -26.81
CA GLU A 32 -10.98 29.39 -26.80
C GLU A 32 -11.15 28.36 -25.67
N VAL A 33 -11.30 27.09 -26.06
CA VAL A 33 -11.27 25.98 -25.12
C VAL A 33 -9.85 25.42 -25.09
N ILE A 34 -9.14 25.70 -24.01
CA ILE A 34 -7.83 25.10 -23.76
C ILE A 34 -8.04 23.66 -23.30
N ARG A 35 -7.83 22.69 -24.19
CA ARG A 35 -7.81 21.27 -23.79
C ARG A 35 -6.44 20.91 -23.26
N THR A 36 -6.42 20.44 -22.02
CA THR A 36 -5.24 19.84 -21.43
C THR A 36 -5.31 18.33 -21.64
N ASP A 37 -5.03 17.89 -22.88
CA ASP A 37 -5.01 16.47 -23.20
C ASP A 37 -3.74 15.84 -22.63
N ARG A 38 -3.81 15.30 -21.41
CA ARG A 38 -2.75 14.44 -20.89
C ARG A 38 -2.86 13.09 -21.57
N ALA A 39 -1.91 12.78 -22.45
CA ALA A 39 -1.80 11.46 -23.05
C ALA A 39 -1.78 10.39 -21.95
N ILE A 40 -2.71 9.44 -22.03
CA ILE A 40 -2.78 8.32 -21.09
C ILE A 40 -1.62 7.37 -21.39
N THR A 41 -0.65 7.31 -20.48
CA THR A 41 0.44 6.34 -20.58
C THR A 41 0.03 5.03 -19.93
N TYR A 42 -0.04 3.97 -20.74
CA TYR A 42 -0.32 2.63 -20.23
C TYR A 42 0.94 2.01 -19.60
N PRO A 43 0.80 1.21 -18.53
CA PRO A 43 1.93 0.50 -17.93
C PRO A 43 2.70 -0.35 -18.94
N GLN A 44 2.02 -0.97 -19.91
CA GLN A 44 2.65 -1.75 -20.98
C GLN A 44 3.65 -0.93 -21.81
N ASN A 45 3.36 0.35 -22.05
CA ASN A 45 4.25 1.21 -22.83
C ASN A 45 5.50 1.57 -22.03
N TRP A 46 5.34 1.84 -20.73
CA TRP A 46 6.48 1.99 -19.82
C TRP A 46 7.30 0.69 -19.73
N LEU A 47 6.62 -0.47 -19.72
CA LEU A 47 7.26 -1.76 -19.55
C LEU A 47 8.07 -2.24 -20.77
N LYS A 48 7.79 -1.74 -21.98
CA LYS A 48 8.46 -2.17 -23.22
C LYS A 48 9.94 -1.77 -23.33
N GLY A 49 10.39 -0.77 -22.56
CA GLY A 49 11.77 -0.28 -22.62
C GLY A 49 12.46 -0.06 -21.29
N SER A 50 11.72 -0.02 -20.17
CA SER A 50 12.33 0.32 -18.88
C SER A 50 12.99 -0.89 -18.20
N GLN A 51 14.03 -0.66 -17.42
CA GLN A 51 14.53 -1.67 -16.47
C GLN A 51 13.56 -1.78 -15.27
N LYS A 52 13.92 -2.51 -14.22
CA LYS A 52 13.14 -2.50 -12.95
C LYS A 52 12.96 -1.04 -12.48
N PRO A 53 11.86 -0.69 -11.79
CA PRO A 53 11.72 0.66 -11.23
C PRO A 53 12.92 0.99 -10.33
N THR A 54 13.63 2.07 -10.65
CA THR A 54 14.79 2.52 -9.85
C THR A 54 14.32 3.28 -8.61
N VAL A 55 14.88 2.90 -7.46
CA VAL A 55 14.62 3.49 -6.15
C VAL A 55 15.94 4.03 -5.61
N THR A 56 16.05 5.36 -5.56
CA THR A 56 17.22 6.02 -5.00
C THR A 56 16.98 6.39 -3.55
N ILE A 57 17.90 5.97 -2.68
CA ILE A 57 17.83 6.18 -1.23
C ILE A 57 19.04 7.00 -0.83
N SER A 58 18.82 8.26 -0.48
CA SER A 58 19.87 9.17 -0.02
C SER A 58 20.16 8.94 1.47
N TYR A 59 20.76 7.81 1.80
CA TYR A 59 21.13 7.44 3.17
C TYR A 59 22.35 6.52 3.19
N GLY A 60 23.21 6.67 4.20
CA GLY A 60 24.43 5.87 4.35
C GLY A 60 24.16 4.39 4.61
N ASP A 61 25.22 3.57 4.50
CA ASP A 61 25.16 2.13 4.74
C ASP A 61 25.07 1.82 6.24
N LYS A 62 23.88 1.99 6.82
CA LYS A 62 23.59 1.61 8.21
C LYS A 62 22.98 0.21 8.27
N SER A 63 23.27 -0.52 9.34
CA SER A 63 22.66 -1.83 9.58
C SER A 63 21.15 -1.74 9.78
N LEU A 64 20.43 -2.85 9.59
CA LEU A 64 18.99 -2.90 9.84
C LEU A 64 18.66 -2.52 11.30
N LYS A 65 19.50 -2.92 12.24
CA LYS A 65 19.34 -2.61 13.67
C LYS A 65 19.37 -1.10 13.91
N GLU A 66 20.40 -0.42 13.45
CA GLU A 66 20.55 1.03 13.59
C GLU A 66 19.39 1.80 12.94
N LEU A 67 18.98 1.38 11.74
CA LEU A 67 17.83 1.95 11.04
C LEU A 67 16.53 1.73 11.81
N SER A 68 16.37 0.58 12.45
CA SER A 68 15.18 0.26 13.24
C SER A 68 15.10 1.07 14.52
N GLU A 69 16.23 1.31 15.19
CA GLU A 69 16.32 2.16 16.38
C GLU A 69 16.01 3.62 16.04
N ASP A 70 16.62 4.15 14.98
CA ASP A 70 16.38 5.50 14.49
C ASP A 70 14.91 5.68 14.07
N CYS A 71 14.35 4.70 13.35
CA CYS A 71 12.92 4.71 13.04
C CYS A 71 12.08 4.66 14.31
N HIS A 72 12.36 3.77 15.26
CA HIS A 72 11.55 3.61 16.47
C HIS A 72 11.48 4.88 17.32
N VAL A 73 12.62 5.51 17.59
CA VAL A 73 12.69 6.77 18.36
C VAL A 73 11.92 7.87 17.63
N ASN A 74 12.19 8.07 16.34
CA ASN A 74 11.53 9.11 15.56
C ASN A 74 10.04 8.81 15.29
N TYR A 75 9.65 7.55 15.35
CA TYR A 75 8.26 7.12 15.26
C TYR A 75 7.46 7.60 16.47
N GLN A 76 8.03 7.46 17.68
CA GLN A 76 7.40 7.85 18.93
C GLN A 76 7.29 9.37 19.07
N SER A 77 8.29 10.12 18.62
CA SER A 77 8.28 11.59 18.63
C SER A 77 7.46 12.21 17.49
N GLY A 78 7.06 11.43 16.48
CA GLY A 78 6.39 11.96 15.30
C GLY A 78 7.31 12.73 14.35
N THR A 79 8.63 12.45 14.37
CA THR A 79 9.67 13.13 13.56
C THR A 79 10.39 12.21 12.57
N LEU A 80 9.75 11.12 12.11
CA LEU A 80 10.32 10.20 11.12
C LEU A 80 10.91 10.90 9.89
N ASN A 81 12.17 10.60 9.61
CA ASN A 81 12.84 11.01 8.39
C ASN A 81 12.57 9.99 7.26
N LEU A 82 12.04 10.47 6.14
CA LEU A 82 11.66 9.62 5.01
C LEU A 82 12.85 8.87 4.39
N ALA A 83 14.06 9.44 4.39
CA ALA A 83 15.25 8.76 3.86
C ALA A 83 15.60 7.53 4.72
N VAL A 84 15.56 7.67 6.05
CA VAL A 84 15.76 6.58 7.02
C VAL A 84 14.70 5.50 6.81
N VAL A 85 13.43 5.91 6.68
CA VAL A 85 12.31 4.98 6.48
C VAL A 85 12.47 4.17 5.20
N LYS A 86 12.86 4.80 4.08
CA LYS A 86 13.12 4.08 2.82
C LYS A 86 14.24 3.05 2.97
N ALA A 87 15.36 3.45 3.59
CA ALA A 87 16.49 2.54 3.85
C ALA A 87 16.06 1.37 4.74
N PHE A 88 15.36 1.65 5.84
CA PHE A 88 14.83 0.67 6.77
C PHE A 88 13.91 -0.34 6.08
N LEU A 89 12.92 0.12 5.31
CA LEU A 89 11.97 -0.75 4.62
C LEU A 89 12.64 -1.66 3.59
N ILE A 90 13.64 -1.16 2.84
CA ILE A 90 14.39 -1.99 1.90
C ILE A 90 15.17 -3.08 2.65
N LYS A 91 15.98 -2.72 3.67
CA LYS A 91 16.77 -3.70 4.41
C LYS A 91 15.89 -4.72 5.14
N PHE A 92 14.76 -4.27 5.70
CA PHE A 92 13.79 -5.16 6.32
C PHE A 92 13.18 -6.13 5.30
N ALA A 93 12.73 -5.62 4.15
CA ALA A 93 12.13 -6.43 3.10
C ALA A 93 13.11 -7.46 2.54
N GLU A 94 14.37 -7.10 2.36
CA GLU A 94 15.42 -8.00 1.89
C GLU A 94 15.69 -9.15 2.87
N GLN A 95 15.71 -8.87 4.17
CA GLN A 95 16.11 -9.84 5.20
C GLN A 95 14.94 -10.68 5.74
N HIS A 96 13.74 -10.10 5.83
CA HIS A 96 12.60 -10.71 6.55
C HIS A 96 11.38 -11.02 5.67
N ILE A 97 11.36 -10.54 4.42
CA ILE A 97 10.26 -10.81 3.48
C ILE A 97 10.83 -11.59 2.29
N THR A 98 11.12 -12.87 2.51
CA THR A 98 11.71 -13.76 1.51
C THR A 98 10.85 -15.00 1.29
N GLN A 99 10.82 -15.50 0.06
CA GLN A 99 10.06 -16.69 -0.29
C GLN A 99 10.72 -17.45 -1.43
N ASN A 100 10.72 -18.78 -1.35
CA ASN A 100 11.14 -19.65 -2.45
C ASN A 100 10.05 -19.75 -3.53
N LEU A 101 10.42 -19.55 -4.79
CA LEU A 101 9.53 -19.69 -5.93
C LEU A 101 9.29 -21.15 -6.31
N ALA A 102 8.06 -21.63 -6.14
CA ALA A 102 7.65 -22.92 -6.70
C ALA A 102 7.64 -22.92 -8.24
N GLN A 103 7.38 -21.76 -8.85
CA GLN A 103 7.31 -21.56 -10.30
C GLN A 103 7.96 -20.22 -10.67
N SER A 104 8.54 -20.14 -11.87
CA SER A 104 9.10 -18.91 -12.40
C SER A 104 8.07 -17.78 -12.39
N TRP A 105 8.50 -16.57 -12.02
CA TRP A 105 7.63 -15.39 -11.96
C TRP A 105 8.10 -14.34 -12.96
N SER A 106 7.31 -14.12 -14.02
CA SER A 106 7.66 -13.22 -15.12
C SER A 106 6.52 -12.28 -15.57
N PRO A 107 6.05 -11.35 -14.71
CA PRO A 107 4.96 -10.43 -15.08
C PRO A 107 5.37 -9.56 -16.27
N ASN A 108 4.52 -9.51 -17.31
CA ASN A 108 4.76 -8.74 -18.54
C ASN A 108 6.12 -9.03 -19.21
N ASN A 109 6.49 -10.32 -19.29
CA ASN A 109 7.75 -10.80 -19.86
C ASN A 109 9.02 -10.32 -19.13
N ARG A 110 8.91 -9.90 -17.87
CA ARG A 110 10.06 -9.52 -17.04
C ARG A 110 10.32 -10.57 -15.99
N VAL A 111 11.42 -11.29 -16.11
CA VAL A 111 11.81 -12.31 -15.14
C VAL A 111 12.16 -11.65 -13.80
N VAL A 112 11.36 -11.93 -12.77
CA VAL A 112 11.65 -11.55 -11.37
C VAL A 112 12.51 -12.61 -10.70
N GLY A 113 12.19 -13.89 -10.95
CA GLY A 113 12.94 -15.06 -10.49
C GLY A 113 12.47 -16.33 -11.19
N ARG A 114 13.30 -17.36 -11.16
CA ARG A 114 13.04 -18.71 -11.68
C ARG A 114 12.53 -19.63 -10.57
N ALA A 115 11.98 -20.78 -10.94
CA ALA A 115 11.62 -21.81 -9.97
C ALA A 115 12.86 -22.22 -9.14
N GLY A 116 12.71 -22.28 -7.82
CA GLY A 116 13.79 -22.54 -6.86
C GLY A 116 14.48 -21.29 -6.32
N ASP A 117 14.34 -20.12 -6.96
CA ASP A 117 14.97 -18.89 -6.49
C ASP A 117 14.31 -18.39 -5.19
N ILE A 118 15.13 -17.90 -4.27
CA ILE A 118 14.67 -17.12 -3.12
C ILE A 118 14.56 -15.66 -3.57
N ILE A 119 13.35 -15.10 -3.49
CA ILE A 119 13.09 -13.72 -3.88
C ILE A 119 12.54 -12.90 -2.71
N SER A 120 12.65 -11.58 -2.82
CA SER A 120 12.10 -10.61 -1.87
C SER A 120 11.37 -9.49 -2.62
N PRO A 121 10.65 -8.58 -1.93
CA PRO A 121 10.13 -7.37 -2.56
C PRO A 121 11.20 -6.54 -3.28
N VAL A 122 12.44 -6.57 -2.79
CA VAL A 122 13.57 -5.85 -3.39
C VAL A 122 13.93 -6.41 -4.76
N SER A 123 13.67 -7.70 -5.02
CA SER A 123 13.86 -8.31 -6.35
C SER A 123 13.00 -7.66 -7.45
N LEU A 124 11.96 -6.90 -7.08
CA LEU A 124 11.11 -6.14 -8.02
C LEU A 124 11.67 -4.76 -8.40
N LEU A 125 12.70 -4.29 -7.69
CA LEU A 125 13.22 -2.92 -7.77
C LEU A 125 14.69 -2.92 -8.22
N ASP A 126 15.15 -1.76 -8.67
CA ASP A 126 16.58 -1.45 -8.84
C ASP A 126 16.96 -0.42 -7.76
N VAL A 127 17.56 -0.87 -6.65
CA VAL A 127 17.82 0.00 -5.48
C VAL A 127 19.23 0.57 -5.55
N GLN A 128 19.32 1.90 -5.44
CA GLN A 128 20.58 2.64 -5.44
C GLN A 128 20.70 3.46 -4.16
N PHE A 129 21.74 3.20 -3.37
CA PHE A 129 22.06 4.00 -2.19
C PHE A 129 23.00 5.15 -2.57
N SER A 130 22.73 6.35 -2.06
CA SER A 130 23.57 7.54 -2.24
C SER A 130 23.73 8.32 -0.94
N GLY A 131 24.84 9.03 -0.76
CA GLY A 131 25.06 9.93 0.38
C GLY A 131 25.75 9.31 1.61
N GLY A 132 26.15 10.20 2.54
CA GLY A 132 26.73 9.83 3.83
C GLY A 132 25.67 9.65 4.91
N GLY A 133 25.88 8.72 5.85
CA GLY A 133 24.99 8.54 6.99
C GLY A 133 25.08 9.74 7.96
N GLY A 134 23.93 10.24 8.43
CA GLY A 134 23.90 11.15 9.59
C GLY A 134 24.18 10.38 10.88
N ASP A 135 24.48 11.08 11.97
CA ASP A 135 24.69 10.45 13.28
C ASP A 135 23.42 9.72 13.75
N LEU A 136 23.60 8.62 14.50
CA LEU A 136 22.50 7.83 15.06
C LEU A 136 22.14 8.30 16.47
N ALA A 137 20.86 8.13 16.81
CA ALA A 137 20.41 8.15 18.20
C ALA A 137 20.94 6.92 18.96
N THR A 138 20.97 7.03 20.28
CA THR A 138 21.47 6.00 21.21
C THR A 138 20.74 4.66 21.04
N THR A 139 21.44 3.55 21.31
CA THR A 139 20.92 2.18 21.27
C THR A 139 19.71 2.00 22.18
N HIS A 140 18.64 1.37 21.68
CA HIS A 140 17.43 1.06 22.45
C HIS A 140 17.19 -0.47 22.53
N ASP A 141 16.29 -0.88 23.42
CA ASP A 141 15.89 -2.27 23.65
C ASP A 141 15.31 -2.98 22.42
N ILE A 142 15.08 -4.29 22.53
CA ILE A 142 14.52 -5.18 21.49
C ILE A 142 13.25 -4.57 20.86
N ILE A 143 13.37 -4.18 19.59
CA ILE A 143 12.28 -3.60 18.79
C ILE A 143 11.53 -4.72 18.07
N ASP A 144 10.20 -4.75 18.20
CA ASP A 144 9.37 -5.59 17.33
C ASP A 144 9.31 -4.99 15.92
N LEU A 145 10.24 -5.45 15.06
CA LEU A 145 10.42 -4.93 13.71
C LEU A 145 9.15 -5.02 12.87
N GLU A 146 8.37 -6.08 13.03
CA GLU A 146 7.14 -6.24 12.26
C GLU A 146 6.09 -5.20 12.65
N SER A 147 5.92 -4.95 13.94
CA SER A 147 5.05 -3.88 14.45
C SER A 147 5.50 -2.50 13.96
N LEU A 148 6.82 -2.25 13.90
CA LEU A 148 7.37 -0.99 13.39
C LEU A 148 7.09 -0.81 11.88
N VAL A 149 7.35 -1.84 11.07
CA VAL A 149 7.08 -1.83 9.62
C VAL A 149 5.58 -1.70 9.35
N GLY A 150 4.75 -2.48 10.05
CA GLY A 150 3.30 -2.39 9.97
C GLY A 150 2.82 -0.98 10.29
N GLY A 151 3.41 -0.33 11.29
CA GLY A 151 3.09 1.05 11.64
C GLY A 151 3.47 2.06 10.57
N ILE A 152 4.69 1.99 10.04
CA ILE A 152 5.15 2.84 8.93
C ILE A 152 4.25 2.66 7.70
N LEU A 153 3.87 1.43 7.34
CA LEU A 153 2.95 1.20 6.22
C LEU A 153 1.54 1.71 6.52
N LEU A 154 1.08 1.71 7.77
CA LEU A 154 -0.19 2.32 8.15
C LEU A 154 -0.17 3.84 7.97
N ILE A 155 0.96 4.52 8.18
CA ILE A 155 1.10 5.95 7.86
C ILE A 155 0.78 6.17 6.38
N TYR A 156 1.34 5.36 5.48
CA TYR A 156 1.05 5.43 4.05
C TYR A 156 -0.44 5.28 3.73
N ARG A 157 -1.15 4.38 4.42
CA ARG A 157 -2.60 4.24 4.27
C ARG A 157 -3.35 5.49 4.73
N CYS A 158 -2.93 6.09 5.83
CA CYS A 158 -3.63 7.20 6.47
C CYS A 158 -3.53 8.50 5.68
N ILE A 159 -2.34 8.80 5.13
CA ILE A 159 -2.14 10.01 4.31
C ILE A 159 -2.96 9.99 3.01
N ARG A 160 -3.37 8.81 2.53
CA ARG A 160 -4.19 8.64 1.33
C ARG A 160 -5.70 8.58 1.59
N VAL A 161 -6.14 8.69 2.85
CA VAL A 161 -7.58 8.80 3.18
C VAL A 161 -8.08 10.17 2.70
N PRO A 162 -9.10 10.23 1.81
CA PRO A 162 -9.66 11.49 1.35
C PRO A 162 -10.19 12.35 2.50
N ALA A 163 -10.03 13.66 2.41
CA ALA A 163 -10.70 14.59 3.32
C ALA A 163 -12.20 14.61 3.01
N GLY A 164 -13.06 14.39 4.01
CA GLY A 164 -14.50 14.26 3.74
C GLY A 164 -15.40 13.93 4.93
N GLY A 165 -15.00 14.26 6.16
CA GLY A 165 -15.82 14.08 7.36
C GLY A 165 -15.84 12.66 7.95
N PHE A 166 -15.69 11.61 7.14
CA PHE A 166 -15.64 10.20 7.61
C PHE A 166 -14.24 9.75 8.08
N GLU A 167 -13.24 10.61 7.89
CA GLU A 167 -11.83 10.28 8.12
C GLU A 167 -11.52 9.94 9.58
N ASN A 168 -12.15 10.63 10.54
CA ASN A 168 -11.93 10.39 11.96
C ASN A 168 -12.42 9.00 12.37
N ASP A 169 -13.61 8.63 11.91
CA ASP A 169 -14.21 7.31 12.18
C ASP A 169 -13.39 6.19 11.52
N PHE A 170 -12.95 6.43 10.28
CA PHE A 170 -12.09 5.50 9.56
C PHE A 170 -10.76 5.30 10.27
N LEU A 171 -10.08 6.38 10.65
CA LEU A 171 -8.76 6.33 11.30
C LEU A 171 -8.87 5.74 12.71
N SER A 172 -9.91 6.04 13.46
CA SER A 172 -10.20 5.41 14.77
C SER A 172 -10.41 3.90 14.64
N THR A 173 -11.21 3.48 13.66
CA THR A 173 -11.44 2.06 13.36
C THR A 173 -10.15 1.37 12.92
N LEU A 174 -9.36 2.04 12.08
CA LEU A 174 -8.08 1.53 11.60
C LEU A 174 -7.07 1.38 12.74
N THR A 175 -6.96 2.37 13.64
CA THR A 175 -6.12 2.30 14.85
C THR A 175 -6.52 1.12 15.73
N THR A 176 -7.81 0.91 15.95
CA THR A 176 -8.31 -0.21 16.77
C THR A 176 -7.93 -1.56 16.17
N ARG A 177 -8.11 -1.73 14.86
CA ARG A 177 -7.72 -2.96 14.15
C ARG A 177 -6.20 -3.15 14.12
N ALA A 178 -5.45 -2.06 13.90
CA ALA A 178 -4.00 -2.09 13.89
C ALA A 178 -3.44 -2.57 15.22
N ARG A 179 -3.98 -2.12 16.37
CA ARG A 179 -3.57 -2.59 17.70
C ARG A 179 -3.81 -4.08 17.93
N THR A 180 -4.81 -4.66 17.26
CA THR A 180 -5.07 -6.10 17.34
C THR A 180 -4.04 -6.90 16.53
N VAL A 181 -3.63 -6.38 15.37
CA VAL A 181 -2.67 -7.04 14.47
C VAL A 181 -1.22 -6.83 14.92
N PHE A 182 -0.93 -5.65 15.45
CA PHE A 182 0.39 -5.19 15.87
C PHE A 182 0.32 -4.72 17.34
N PRO A 183 0.21 -5.64 18.31
CA PRO A 183 -0.01 -5.28 19.72
C PRO A 183 1.15 -4.48 20.31
N LYS A 184 2.35 -4.56 19.73
CA LYS A 184 3.53 -3.80 20.17
C LYS A 184 3.71 -2.48 19.40
N SER A 185 2.91 -2.19 18.37
CA SER A 185 2.95 -0.91 17.63
C SER A 185 2.17 0.20 18.33
N VAL A 186 2.04 0.17 19.67
CA VAL A 186 1.08 0.97 20.48
C VAL A 186 1.17 2.48 20.23
N TYR A 187 2.27 2.96 19.63
CA TYR A 187 2.60 4.37 19.45
C TYR A 187 1.91 5.08 18.28
N ILE A 188 1.10 4.40 17.45
CA ILE A 188 0.50 5.08 16.29
C ILE A 188 -0.77 5.84 16.64
N ASN A 189 -0.64 7.15 16.82
CA ASN A 189 -1.74 8.06 16.58
C ASN A 189 -1.81 8.35 15.08
N LEU A 190 -2.65 7.59 14.36
CA LEU A 190 -2.80 7.72 12.90
C LEU A 190 -3.32 9.10 12.47
N MET A 191 -4.02 9.83 13.35
CA MET A 191 -4.43 11.21 13.10
C MET A 191 -3.22 12.15 13.05
N ILE A 192 -2.31 12.02 14.02
CA ILE A 192 -1.07 12.82 14.05
C ILE A 192 -0.20 12.47 12.84
N ALA A 193 -0.05 11.17 12.54
CA ALA A 193 0.75 10.74 11.40
C ALA A 193 0.22 11.31 10.07
N ARG A 194 -1.11 11.36 9.88
CA ARG A 194 -1.71 11.96 8.68
C ARG A 194 -1.32 13.43 8.50
N ASN A 195 -1.28 14.18 9.61
CA ASN A 195 -0.94 15.60 9.58
C ASN A 195 0.56 15.85 9.43
N ASN A 196 1.40 14.98 9.98
CA ASN A 196 2.85 15.16 9.98
C ASN A 196 3.52 14.70 8.67
N TYR A 197 2.93 13.74 7.95
CA TYR A 197 3.58 13.08 6.82
C TYR A 197 2.86 13.18 5.45
N PRO A 198 2.07 14.24 5.13
CA PRO A 198 1.32 14.28 3.87
C PRO A 198 2.24 14.27 2.63
N SER A 199 3.47 14.79 2.75
CA SER A 199 4.45 14.83 1.66
C SER A 199 4.95 13.45 1.23
N TRP A 200 4.82 12.41 2.07
CA TRP A 200 5.30 11.07 1.76
C TRP A 200 4.57 10.45 0.56
N ASP A 201 3.30 10.82 0.31
CA ASP A 201 2.55 10.34 -0.87
C ASP A 201 3.11 10.90 -2.19
N GLN A 202 3.85 12.01 -2.13
CA GLN A 202 4.47 12.60 -3.32
C GLN A 202 5.84 11.97 -3.64
N ASP A 203 6.49 11.30 -2.68
CA ASP A 203 7.77 10.62 -2.91
C ASP A 203 7.55 9.33 -3.72
N LEU A 204 8.04 9.35 -4.97
CA LEU A 204 7.90 8.22 -5.90
C LEU A 204 8.66 6.98 -5.42
N HIS A 205 9.81 7.15 -4.78
CA HIS A 205 10.65 6.04 -4.32
C HIS A 205 9.99 5.32 -3.15
N PHE A 206 9.43 6.04 -2.19
CA PHE A 206 8.66 5.49 -1.08
C PHE A 206 7.44 4.73 -1.59
N ARG A 207 6.65 5.32 -2.50
CA ARG A 207 5.50 4.61 -3.12
C ARG A 207 5.91 3.35 -3.86
N SER A 208 7.06 3.37 -4.55
CA SER A 208 7.58 2.21 -5.27
C SER A 208 7.96 1.08 -4.31
N ILE A 209 8.57 1.41 -3.15
CA ILE A 209 8.88 0.44 -2.09
C ILE A 209 7.59 -0.17 -1.52
N VAL A 210 6.61 0.66 -1.16
CA VAL A 210 5.33 0.18 -0.61
C VAL A 210 4.59 -0.72 -1.63
N ALA A 211 4.57 -0.32 -2.90
CA ALA A 211 3.96 -1.11 -3.97
C ALA A 211 4.67 -2.45 -4.19
N ALA A 212 6.01 -2.50 -4.11
CA ALA A 212 6.77 -3.74 -4.23
C ALA A 212 6.47 -4.70 -3.07
N ILE A 213 6.41 -4.20 -1.83
CA ILE A 213 6.05 -4.99 -0.65
C ILE A 213 4.61 -5.54 -0.80
N ASP A 214 3.66 -4.70 -1.18
CA ASP A 214 2.28 -5.14 -1.38
C ASP A 214 2.16 -6.18 -2.50
N MET A 215 2.78 -5.93 -3.66
CA MET A 215 2.76 -6.83 -4.81
C MET A 215 3.36 -8.20 -4.46
N PHE A 216 4.46 -8.23 -3.70
CA PHE A 216 5.06 -9.46 -3.21
C PHE A 216 4.09 -10.24 -2.29
N LEU A 217 3.51 -9.57 -1.30
CA LEU A 217 2.60 -10.21 -0.34
C LEU A 217 1.21 -10.51 -0.93
N VAL A 218 0.90 -10.02 -2.14
CA VAL A 218 -0.23 -10.52 -2.97
C VAL A 218 0.11 -11.87 -3.57
N LYS A 219 1.31 -12.00 -4.13
CA LYS A 219 1.79 -13.24 -4.75
C LYS A 219 1.91 -14.35 -3.70
N PHE A 220 2.28 -14.00 -2.47
CA PHE A 220 2.46 -14.92 -1.35
C PHE A 220 1.51 -14.59 -0.19
N PRO A 221 0.20 -14.87 -0.31
CA PRO A 221 -0.79 -14.50 0.69
C PRO A 221 -0.61 -15.23 2.03
N THR A 222 0.03 -16.40 2.04
CA THR A 222 0.32 -17.19 3.24
C THR A 222 1.65 -16.83 3.91
N HIS A 223 2.40 -15.86 3.38
CA HIS A 223 3.67 -15.43 3.96
C HIS A 223 3.44 -14.88 5.39
N PRO A 224 4.31 -15.15 6.38
CA PRO A 224 4.10 -14.68 7.77
C PRO A 224 3.87 -13.17 7.89
N MET A 225 4.59 -12.37 7.10
CA MET A 225 4.47 -10.91 7.06
C MET A 225 3.24 -10.40 6.28
N SER A 226 2.35 -11.26 5.79
CA SER A 226 1.19 -10.86 4.97
C SER A 226 0.26 -9.85 5.68
N ARG A 227 0.25 -9.84 7.02
CA ARG A 227 -0.55 -8.90 7.82
C ARG A 227 -0.13 -7.43 7.69
N ILE A 228 1.14 -7.14 7.35
CA ILE A 228 1.61 -5.76 7.12
C ILE A 228 0.93 -5.10 5.91
N ARG A 229 0.29 -5.90 5.04
CA ARG A 229 -0.55 -5.40 3.94
C ARG A 229 -1.68 -4.51 4.38
N MET A 230 -2.10 -4.58 5.65
CA MET A 230 -3.08 -3.64 6.20
C MET A 230 -2.72 -2.18 5.91
N GLY A 231 -1.43 -1.83 5.88
CA GLY A 231 -0.96 -0.49 5.53
C GLY A 231 -0.70 -0.27 4.03
N SER A 232 -0.28 -1.29 3.28
CA SER A 232 0.15 -1.11 1.89
C SER A 232 -0.93 -1.29 0.82
N ILE A 233 -2.12 -1.82 1.17
CA ILE A 233 -3.24 -2.03 0.24
C ILE A 233 -3.54 -0.85 -0.70
N PRO A 234 -3.56 0.42 -0.25
CA PRO A 234 -3.87 1.55 -1.13
C PRO A 234 -2.90 1.72 -2.31
N SER A 235 -1.71 1.14 -2.25
CA SER A 235 -0.70 1.23 -3.33
C SER A 235 -1.17 0.61 -4.65
N ARG A 236 -2.18 -0.28 -4.61
CA ARG A 236 -2.77 -0.90 -5.81
C ARG A 236 -3.59 0.07 -6.66
N GLU A 237 -4.09 1.15 -6.06
CA GLU A 237 -5.10 1.98 -6.69
C GLU A 237 -4.53 3.28 -7.25
N PRO A 238 -4.54 3.38 -8.59
CA PRO A 238 -4.93 4.60 -9.29
C PRO A 238 -6.23 4.42 -10.10
N LEU A 239 -6.94 3.30 -9.94
CA LEU A 239 -8.00 2.84 -10.85
C LEU A 239 -9.41 2.91 -10.24
N SER A 240 -9.71 3.94 -9.44
CA SER A 240 -11.06 4.16 -8.88
C SER A 240 -12.14 4.09 -9.95
N GLY A 241 -11.86 4.55 -11.18
CA GLY A 241 -12.76 4.41 -12.34
C GLY A 241 -13.04 2.96 -12.75
N LEU A 242 -12.05 2.07 -12.72
CA LEU A 242 -12.32 0.64 -12.99
C LEU A 242 -13.00 -0.05 -11.81
N ALA A 243 -12.63 0.30 -10.58
CA ALA A 243 -13.27 -0.25 -9.40
C ALA A 243 -14.77 0.11 -9.40
N ALA A 244 -15.10 1.38 -9.71
CA ALA A 244 -16.47 1.84 -9.89
C ALA A 244 -17.20 1.09 -11.02
N VAL A 245 -16.54 0.85 -12.15
CA VAL A 245 -17.12 0.03 -13.24
C VAL A 245 -17.34 -1.42 -12.81
N ALA A 246 -16.41 -2.03 -12.07
CA ALA A 246 -16.56 -3.40 -11.57
C ALA A 246 -17.69 -3.53 -10.54
N ILE A 247 -17.82 -2.55 -9.64
CA ILE A 247 -18.91 -2.49 -8.66
C ILE A 247 -20.25 -2.27 -9.38
N ALA A 248 -20.32 -1.32 -10.32
CA ALA A 248 -21.53 -1.01 -11.08
C ALA A 248 -21.97 -2.15 -12.02
N ALA A 249 -21.04 -2.99 -12.48
CA ALA A 249 -21.35 -4.13 -13.32
C ALA A 249 -22.02 -5.28 -12.56
N GLY A 250 -21.84 -5.38 -11.23
CA GLY A 250 -22.30 -6.53 -10.44
C GLY A 250 -21.86 -7.89 -11.02
N PRO A 251 -22.42 -9.02 -10.55
CA PRO A 251 -22.20 -10.34 -11.14
C PRO A 251 -22.87 -10.51 -12.52
N THR A 252 -23.80 -9.62 -12.89
CA THR A 252 -24.69 -9.79 -14.04
C THR A 252 -24.59 -8.62 -15.02
N ASN A 253 -23.90 -8.89 -16.14
CA ASN A 253 -24.00 -8.21 -17.44
C ASN A 253 -23.24 -6.88 -17.68
N TYR A 254 -21.91 -6.99 -17.83
CA TYR A 254 -20.97 -6.00 -18.40
C TYR A 254 -21.32 -5.42 -19.80
N ALA A 255 -22.34 -5.95 -20.49
CA ALA A 255 -22.66 -5.59 -21.87
C ALA A 255 -23.84 -4.62 -22.02
N LYS A 256 -24.76 -4.57 -21.05
CA LYS A 256 -26.03 -3.82 -21.20
C LYS A 256 -26.03 -2.40 -20.60
N ALA A 257 -25.07 -2.05 -19.74
CA ALA A 257 -25.08 -0.78 -19.00
C ALA A 257 -24.51 0.45 -19.75
N ALA A 258 -23.98 0.29 -20.96
CA ALA A 258 -23.38 1.38 -21.73
C ALA A 258 -24.42 2.15 -22.57
N GLY A 259 -25.37 2.80 -21.90
CA GLY A 259 -26.47 3.54 -22.55
C GLY A 259 -26.11 4.94 -23.05
N SER A 260 -24.90 5.46 -22.77
CA SER A 260 -24.46 6.78 -23.24
C SER A 260 -23.19 6.69 -24.09
N PRO A 261 -23.05 7.50 -25.17
CA PRO A 261 -21.90 7.45 -26.07
C PRO A 261 -20.55 7.65 -25.36
N LYS A 262 -20.51 8.50 -24.33
CA LYS A 262 -19.30 8.75 -23.51
C LYS A 262 -18.93 7.53 -22.67
N VAL A 263 -19.90 6.91 -21.98
CA VAL A 263 -19.67 5.68 -21.21
C VAL A 263 -19.24 4.53 -22.13
N SER A 264 -19.81 4.45 -23.33
CA SER A 264 -19.38 3.47 -24.34
C SER A 264 -17.93 3.66 -24.78
N GLN A 265 -17.44 4.90 -24.97
CA GLN A 265 -16.03 5.13 -25.28
C GLN A 265 -15.09 4.74 -24.13
N ASP A 266 -15.46 5.05 -22.88
CA ASP A 266 -14.65 4.69 -21.71
C ASP A 266 -14.67 3.18 -21.44
N VAL A 267 -15.82 2.52 -21.66
CA VAL A 267 -15.95 1.05 -21.60
C VAL A 267 -15.20 0.38 -22.75
N VAL A 268 -15.20 0.94 -23.97
CA VAL A 268 -14.42 0.40 -25.11
C VAL A 268 -12.92 0.54 -24.85
N LYS A 269 -12.46 1.70 -24.33
CA LYS A 269 -11.07 1.87 -23.85
C LYS A 269 -10.74 0.86 -22.75
N GLY A 270 -11.68 0.55 -21.86
CA GLY A 270 -11.56 -0.47 -20.81
C GLY A 270 -11.57 -1.93 -21.32
N LYS A 271 -12.36 -2.27 -22.35
CA LYS A 271 -12.49 -3.63 -22.92
C LYS A 271 -11.35 -3.97 -23.88
N ALA A 272 -10.87 -3.01 -24.68
CA ALA A 272 -9.63 -3.16 -25.45
C ALA A 272 -8.43 -3.50 -24.53
N ARG A 273 -8.50 -3.03 -23.27
CA ARG A 273 -7.57 -3.35 -22.17
C ARG A 273 -7.66 -4.77 -21.63
N ALA A 274 -8.78 -5.50 -21.77
CA ALA A 274 -8.89 -6.90 -21.34
C ALA A 274 -8.43 -7.88 -22.42
N ARG A 275 -8.85 -7.65 -23.68
CA ARG A 275 -8.54 -8.56 -24.81
C ARG A 275 -7.06 -8.57 -25.22
N LYS A 276 -6.34 -7.45 -25.09
CA LYS A 276 -4.89 -7.41 -25.41
C LYS A 276 -4.01 -8.12 -24.37
N ASN A 277 -4.53 -8.42 -23.18
CA ASN A 277 -3.73 -8.99 -22.10
C ASN A 277 -3.61 -10.53 -22.18
N HIS A 278 -4.48 -11.24 -22.90
CA HIS A 278 -4.44 -12.70 -23.09
C HIS A 278 -4.74 -13.10 -24.55
N PRO A 279 -3.86 -12.83 -25.52
CA PRO A 279 -4.01 -13.35 -26.87
C PRO A 279 -3.52 -14.81 -26.89
N GLY A 280 -4.35 -15.75 -26.44
CA GLY A 280 -4.02 -17.19 -26.55
C GLY A 280 -4.45 -18.12 -25.40
N SER A 281 -5.48 -17.79 -24.60
CA SER A 281 -6.13 -18.85 -23.82
C SER A 281 -7.11 -19.59 -24.72
N THR A 282 -6.66 -20.71 -25.29
CA THR A 282 -7.52 -21.75 -25.83
C THR A 282 -8.45 -22.22 -24.70
N GLU A 283 -9.75 -22.31 -24.97
CA GLU A 283 -10.72 -22.95 -24.07
C GLU A 283 -10.28 -24.40 -23.84
N GLU A 284 -9.63 -24.67 -22.72
CA GLU A 284 -9.43 -26.02 -22.22
C GLU A 284 -10.74 -26.44 -21.56
N SER A 285 -11.45 -27.34 -22.26
CA SER A 285 -12.62 -28.05 -21.79
C SER A 285 -12.37 -28.71 -20.43
N LEU A 286 -13.15 -28.33 -19.42
CA LEU A 286 -13.23 -29.01 -18.13
C LEU A 286 -13.70 -30.47 -18.33
N PRO A 287 -12.95 -31.49 -17.88
CA PRO A 287 -13.49 -32.83 -17.81
C PRO A 287 -14.28 -33.03 -16.51
N GLY A 288 -15.52 -33.51 -16.70
CA GLY A 288 -16.10 -34.58 -15.89
C GLY A 288 -16.47 -34.27 -14.44
N ALA A 289 -17.76 -34.00 -14.23
CA ALA A 289 -18.41 -34.18 -12.95
C ALA A 289 -18.25 -35.63 -12.45
N LEU A 290 -17.74 -35.79 -11.22
CA LEU A 290 -17.80 -37.05 -10.49
C LEU A 290 -19.05 -37.06 -9.63
N SER A 291 -19.86 -38.10 -9.85
CA SER A 291 -21.06 -38.46 -9.11
C SER A 291 -20.71 -38.88 -7.67
N PRO A 292 -21.62 -38.73 -6.70
CA PRO A 292 -21.41 -39.12 -5.32
C PRO A 292 -21.84 -40.57 -5.12
N ASP A 293 -20.98 -41.42 -4.56
CA ASP A 293 -21.44 -42.61 -3.84
C ASP A 293 -20.43 -43.10 -2.81
N ALA A 294 -20.97 -43.26 -1.59
CA ALA A 294 -20.71 -44.26 -0.56
C ALA A 294 -19.27 -44.76 -0.29
N ASN A 295 -18.79 -44.53 0.93
CA ASN A 295 -18.48 -45.67 1.80
C ASN A 295 -18.60 -45.31 3.30
N PRO A 296 -19.17 -46.17 4.16
CA PRO A 296 -19.39 -45.95 5.58
C PRO A 296 -18.27 -46.57 6.45
N HIS A 297 -18.40 -46.36 7.76
CA HIS A 297 -17.62 -46.93 8.86
C HIS A 297 -16.27 -46.29 9.19
N LEU A 298 -16.27 -45.47 10.25
CA LEU A 298 -15.41 -45.76 11.41
C LEU A 298 -15.98 -45.13 12.68
N ALA A 299 -16.02 -45.97 13.70
CA ALA A 299 -16.70 -45.80 14.96
C ALA A 299 -15.88 -44.99 15.98
N THR A 300 -16.61 -44.28 16.85
CA THR A 300 -16.33 -43.98 18.26
C THR A 300 -14.90 -43.96 18.77
N ARG A 301 -14.51 -42.81 19.34
CA ARG A 301 -13.96 -42.81 20.71
C ARG A 301 -14.09 -41.43 21.38
N GLU A 302 -15.04 -41.34 22.30
CA GLU A 302 -15.00 -40.41 23.42
C GLU A 302 -13.82 -40.75 24.34
N ALA A 303 -13.05 -39.75 24.76
CA ALA A 303 -12.26 -39.80 25.97
C ALA A 303 -11.99 -38.37 26.45
N GLY A 304 -12.68 -38.00 27.54
CA GLY A 304 -12.53 -36.70 28.18
C GLY A 304 -11.11 -36.43 28.68
N ARG A 305 -10.75 -35.15 28.71
CA ARG A 305 -9.65 -34.65 29.53
C ARG A 305 -10.11 -33.51 30.41
N LYS A 306 -9.84 -33.75 31.70
CA LYS A 306 -10.15 -33.01 32.90
C LYS A 306 -9.46 -31.64 32.92
N ASN A 307 -10.14 -30.65 33.47
CA ASN A 307 -9.59 -29.34 33.83
C ASN A 307 -8.49 -29.48 34.89
N PRO A 308 -7.39 -28.71 34.80
CA PRO A 308 -6.41 -28.61 35.88
C PRO A 308 -6.92 -27.75 37.06
N PRO A 309 -6.41 -27.99 38.28
CA PRO A 309 -6.90 -27.37 39.51
C PRO A 309 -6.46 -25.90 39.68
N GLN A 310 -7.36 -25.09 40.25
CA GLN A 310 -7.08 -23.73 40.71
C GLN A 310 -6.20 -23.76 41.98
N PRO A 311 -5.20 -22.87 42.12
CA PRO A 311 -4.52 -22.66 43.40
C PRO A 311 -5.34 -21.77 44.37
N PRO A 312 -5.15 -21.94 45.69
CA PRO A 312 -5.98 -21.36 46.73
C PRO A 312 -5.70 -19.87 46.97
N GLY A 313 -6.76 -19.17 47.40
CA GLY A 313 -6.73 -17.75 47.71
C GLY A 313 -5.91 -17.40 48.94
N ALA A 314 -5.24 -16.25 48.87
CA ALA A 314 -4.70 -15.54 50.01
C ALA A 314 -5.63 -14.36 50.37
N ARG A 315 -6.17 -14.41 51.59
CA ARG A 315 -6.83 -13.31 52.29
C ARG A 315 -5.80 -12.49 53.07
N GLY A 316 -6.11 -11.21 53.27
CA GLY A 316 -5.59 -10.32 54.31
C GLY A 316 -4.39 -9.47 53.84
N GLU A 317 -4.27 -8.18 54.16
CA GLU A 317 -4.97 -7.31 55.10
C GLU A 317 -4.56 -5.83 54.83
N PRO A 318 -5.01 -4.81 55.62
CA PRO A 318 -5.39 -3.49 55.11
C PRO A 318 -4.47 -2.29 55.49
N ARG A 319 -4.91 -1.10 55.05
CA ARG A 319 -4.75 0.27 55.62
C ARG A 319 -3.55 1.14 55.19
N GLY A 320 -3.90 2.42 55.00
CA GLY A 320 -3.04 3.61 54.91
C GLY A 320 -3.38 4.40 53.63
N GLY A 321 -4.05 5.55 53.61
CA GLY A 321 -4.19 6.61 54.60
C GLY A 321 -3.39 7.83 54.13
N GLY A 322 -4.08 8.92 53.76
CA GLY A 322 -3.50 10.25 53.46
C GLY A 322 -3.34 10.52 51.96
N GLY A 323 -3.66 11.68 51.41
CA GLY A 323 -4.16 12.94 51.95
C GLY A 323 -4.29 13.94 50.79
N LEU A 324 -5.22 14.89 50.92
CA LEU A 324 -5.39 16.03 50.02
C LEU A 324 -4.06 16.78 49.80
N LEU A 325 -3.89 17.36 48.60
CA LEU A 325 -3.66 18.82 48.47
C LEU A 325 -3.75 19.29 47.01
N THR A 326 -4.79 20.06 46.80
CA THR A 326 -5.00 21.09 45.79
C THR A 326 -3.81 22.05 45.70
N LYS A 327 -3.41 22.45 44.48
CA LYS A 327 -2.88 23.80 44.23
C LYS A 327 -3.10 24.19 42.76
N GLN A 328 -4.17 24.95 42.54
CA GLN A 328 -4.26 25.92 41.45
C GLN A 328 -3.15 26.96 41.63
N ARG A 329 -2.47 27.33 40.54
CA ARG A 329 -1.67 28.54 40.47
C ARG A 329 -2.12 29.34 39.25
N ARG A 330 -2.85 30.41 39.54
CA ARG A 330 -3.12 31.56 38.66
C ARG A 330 -2.16 32.69 39.05
N GLU A 331 -2.14 33.72 38.21
CA GLU A 331 -1.38 34.99 38.28
C GLU A 331 -0.03 34.97 37.57
N ARG A 332 0.30 35.90 36.67
CA ARG A 332 -0.25 37.23 36.33
C ARG A 332 -0.07 37.50 34.85
#